data_AF-A0A353GSP4-F1
#
_entry.id   AF-A0A353GSP4-F1
#
_cell.length_a   1.000
_cell.length_b   1.000
_cell.length_c   1.000
_cell.angle_alpha   90.00
_cell.angle_beta   90.00
_cell.angle_gamma   90.00
#
_symmetry.space_group_name_H-M   'P 1'
#
loop_
_entity.id
_entity.type
_entity.pdbx_description
1 polymer ?
#
loop_
_entity_poly.entity_id
_entity_poly.type
_entity_poly.pdbx_seq_one_letter_code
_entity_poly.pdbx_strand_id
1 'polypeptide(L)'
;MLLRHTPKEIKERKALTVNPAKTCQPIGAMYAALGIHNCLPQSHGSQGCCAYHRSTLTRHYKEPVMAGTSSFTEGSCVFGGQANLLEAIGNIFSIYKPDVIAVHTTCLSETIGDDIPQIIAKAKEEGKIPAGKYVIHTNTPSYIGSHVTG
;
A
#
# COMPACT_ATOMS: atom_id res chain seq x y z
N MET A 1 -7.77 19.39 29.33
CA MET A 1 -6.71 18.43 29.68
C MET A 1 -6.74 17.28 28.68
N LEU A 2 -5.64 17.01 27.98
CA LEU A 2 -5.53 15.82 27.13
C LEU A 2 -5.70 14.56 28.02
N LEU A 3 -6.35 13.51 27.50
CA LEU A 3 -6.53 12.20 28.17
C LEU A 3 -7.41 12.17 29.44
N ARG A 4 -8.33 13.12 29.65
CA ARG A 4 -9.23 13.17 30.83
C ARG A 4 -10.14 11.94 31.05
N HIS A 5 -10.28 11.09 30.03
CA HIS A 5 -11.11 9.88 30.06
C HIS A 5 -10.31 8.61 30.33
N THR A 6 -9.01 8.71 30.63
CA THR A 6 -8.19 7.58 31.07
C THR A 6 -8.32 7.43 32.59
N PRO A 7 -9.08 6.45 33.09
CA PRO A 7 -9.28 6.28 34.54
C PRO A 7 -8.00 5.78 35.22
N LYS A 8 -7.87 6.05 36.53
CA LYS A 8 -6.79 5.51 37.36
C LYS A 8 -6.95 4.00 37.59
N GLU A 9 -8.19 3.52 37.67
CA GLU A 9 -8.51 2.09 37.82
C GLU A 9 -8.21 1.36 36.52
N ILE A 10 -7.34 0.35 36.59
CA ILE A 10 -6.99 -0.49 35.44
C ILE A 10 -8.03 -1.59 35.29
N LYS A 11 -8.60 -1.70 34.08
CA LYS A 11 -9.45 -2.81 33.68
C LYS A 11 -8.82 -3.54 32.51
N GLU A 12 -8.69 -4.85 32.65
CA GLU A 12 -8.16 -5.70 31.58
C GLU A 12 -9.06 -5.65 30.35
N ARG A 13 -8.48 -5.29 29.20
CA ARG A 13 -9.18 -5.18 27.91
C ARG A 13 -8.75 -6.32 27.01
N LYS A 14 -9.73 -7.00 26.39
CA LYS A 14 -9.49 -8.14 25.48
C LYS A 14 -9.81 -7.86 24.01
N ALA A 15 -10.54 -6.77 23.71
CA ALA A 15 -10.98 -6.45 22.35
C ALA A 15 -10.76 -4.97 21.98
N LEU A 16 -11.04 -4.05 22.90
CA LEU A 16 -10.90 -2.62 22.66
C LEU A 16 -9.42 -2.18 22.64
N THR A 17 -8.95 -1.75 21.48
CA THR A 17 -7.65 -1.08 21.31
C THR A 17 -7.81 0.43 21.42
N VAL A 18 -6.93 1.09 22.18
CA VAL A 18 -6.91 2.56 22.37
C VAL A 18 -5.47 3.01 22.28
N ASN A 19 -5.20 4.09 21.55
CA ASN A 19 -3.85 4.66 21.32
C ASN A 19 -2.83 3.56 20.97
N PRO A 20 -3.00 2.85 19.85
CA PRO A 20 -2.16 1.71 19.49
C PRO A 20 -0.69 2.13 19.37
N ALA A 21 0.21 1.31 19.90
CA ALA A 21 1.65 1.45 19.75
C ALA A 21 2.17 0.77 18.45
N LYS A 22 1.35 0.74 17.40
CA LYS A 22 1.69 0.21 16.08
C LYS A 22 0.77 0.80 15.01
N THR A 23 1.20 0.71 13.76
CA THR A 23 0.34 0.89 12.58
C THR A 23 0.45 -0.33 11.64
N CYS A 24 -0.29 -0.33 10.53
CA CYS A 24 -0.43 -1.46 9.61
C CYS A 24 0.76 -1.67 8.66
N GLN A 25 0.86 -2.88 8.09
CA GLN A 25 1.96 -3.32 7.21
C GLN A 25 2.32 -2.36 6.05
N PRO A 26 1.37 -1.83 5.24
CA PRO A 26 1.75 -1.27 3.94
C PRO A 26 2.60 0.01 3.99
N ILE A 27 2.61 0.74 5.11
CA ILE A 27 3.53 1.88 5.28
C ILE A 27 4.99 1.44 5.43
N GLY A 28 5.23 0.24 5.98
CA GLY A 28 6.56 -0.37 6.07
C GLY A 28 7.08 -0.76 4.68
N ALA A 29 6.27 -1.48 3.92
CA ALA A 29 6.57 -1.82 2.53
C ALA A 29 6.79 -0.57 1.66
N MET A 30 5.97 0.48 1.84
CA MET A 30 6.19 1.78 1.18
C MET A 30 7.54 2.39 1.56
N TYR A 31 7.89 2.39 2.84
CA TYR A 31 9.17 2.91 3.32
C TYR A 31 10.37 2.13 2.75
N ALA A 32 10.29 0.79 2.74
CA ALA A 32 11.32 -0.06 2.16
C ALA A 32 11.48 0.18 0.65
N ALA A 33 10.38 0.29 -0.09
CA ALA A 33 10.38 0.57 -1.53
C ALA A 33 11.02 1.92 -1.88
N LEU A 34 10.87 2.95 -1.03
CA LEU A 34 11.52 4.25 -1.22
C LEU A 34 13.04 4.20 -1.05
N GLY A 35 13.58 3.14 -0.44
CA GLY A 35 15.02 2.89 -0.37
C GLY A 35 15.63 2.37 -1.68
N ILE A 36 14.82 2.02 -2.68
CA ILE A 36 15.28 1.57 -3.99
C ILE A 36 15.40 2.79 -4.91
N HIS A 37 16.58 2.98 -5.51
CA HIS A 37 16.82 4.07 -6.46
C HIS A 37 15.86 4.00 -7.66
N ASN A 38 15.27 5.13 -8.06
CA ASN A 38 14.26 5.23 -9.13
C ASN A 38 13.06 4.28 -8.98
N CYS A 39 12.65 3.96 -7.76
CA CYS A 39 11.47 3.16 -7.48
C CYS A 39 10.25 4.03 -7.16
N LEU A 40 9.09 3.67 -7.72
CA LEU A 40 7.80 4.20 -7.29
C LEU A 40 7.02 3.11 -6.52
N PRO A 41 6.79 3.30 -5.20
CA PRO A 41 5.88 2.42 -4.45
C PRO A 41 4.46 2.49 -5.02
N GLN A 42 3.78 1.36 -5.11
CA GLN A 42 2.41 1.25 -5.63
C GLN A 42 1.51 0.55 -4.61
N SER A 43 0.58 1.30 -4.02
CA SER A 43 -0.40 0.77 -3.07
C SER A 43 -1.60 0.15 -3.80
N HIS A 44 -1.64 -1.17 -3.89
CA HIS A 44 -2.74 -1.89 -4.53
C HIS A 44 -3.93 -2.04 -3.59
N GLY A 45 -4.92 -1.14 -3.72
CA GLY A 45 -6.14 -1.11 -2.91
C GLY A 45 -6.89 0.21 -3.06
N SER A 46 -7.71 0.55 -2.05
CA SER A 46 -8.38 1.86 -2.00
C SER A 46 -7.38 2.99 -1.75
N GLN A 47 -7.59 4.13 -2.42
CA GLN A 47 -6.68 5.27 -2.39
C GLN A 47 -6.48 5.91 -1.01
N GLY A 48 -7.42 5.69 -0.07
CA GLY A 48 -7.31 6.17 1.30
C GLY A 48 -6.06 5.66 2.02
N CYS A 49 -5.70 4.38 1.80
CA CYS A 49 -4.47 3.80 2.37
C CYS A 49 -3.23 4.56 1.90
N CYS A 50 -3.08 4.75 0.59
CA CYS A 50 -1.95 5.46 0.00
C CYS A 50 -1.84 6.90 0.55
N ALA A 51 -2.97 7.62 0.61
CA ALA A 51 -2.99 8.99 1.15
C ALA A 51 -2.53 9.05 2.61
N TYR A 52 -3.03 8.17 3.48
CA TYR A 52 -2.63 8.14 4.89
C TYR A 52 -1.18 7.75 5.11
N HIS A 53 -0.69 6.74 4.39
CA HIS A 53 0.69 6.25 4.52
C HIS A 53 1.69 7.32 4.07
N ARG A 54 1.47 7.93 2.89
CA ARG A 54 2.28 9.05 2.39
C ARG A 54 2.25 10.22 3.37
N SER A 55 1.06 10.62 3.83
CA SER A 55 0.91 11.74 4.77
C SER A 55 1.66 11.50 6.09
N THR A 56 1.65 10.26 6.59
CA THR A 56 2.34 9.90 7.83
C THR A 56 3.87 10.02 7.68
N LEU A 57 4.42 9.48 6.59
CA LEU A 57 5.85 9.58 6.30
C LEU A 57 6.27 11.03 6.03
N THR A 58 5.50 11.81 5.27
CA THR A 58 5.76 13.25 5.06
C THR A 58 5.73 14.04 6.37
N ARG A 59 4.78 13.75 7.27
CA ARG A 59 4.73 14.41 8.59
C ARG A 59 5.95 14.08 9.44
N HIS A 60 6.48 12.87 9.35
CA HIS A 60 7.63 12.42 10.11
C HIS A 60 8.94 13.03 9.57
N TYR A 61 9.20 12.84 8.28
CA TYR A 61 10.47 13.22 7.65
C TYR A 61 10.52 14.66 7.15
N LYS A 62 9.37 15.35 7.06
CA LYS A 62 9.22 16.69 6.45
C LYS A 62 9.59 16.73 4.97
N GLU A 63 9.57 15.58 4.31
CA GLU A 63 9.97 15.39 2.92
C GLU A 63 8.79 14.95 2.03
N PRO A 64 8.89 15.14 0.70
CA PRO A 64 7.96 14.55 -0.26
C PRO A 64 8.00 13.01 -0.18
N VAL A 65 6.82 12.40 -0.14
CA VAL A 65 6.68 10.94 -0.18
C VAL A 65 5.80 10.57 -1.37
N MET A 66 6.41 9.90 -2.34
CA MET A 66 5.77 9.51 -3.59
C MET A 66 5.30 8.06 -3.51
N ALA A 67 4.06 7.82 -3.92
CA ALA A 67 3.52 6.49 -4.19
C ALA A 67 2.29 6.61 -5.09
N GLY A 68 2.09 5.63 -5.97
CA GLY A 68 0.85 5.45 -6.71
C GLY A 68 -0.17 4.60 -5.94
N THR A 69 -1.36 4.47 -6.50
CA THR A 69 -2.43 3.63 -5.94
C THR A 69 -3.30 3.08 -7.06
N SER A 70 -3.86 1.88 -6.86
CA SER A 70 -4.83 1.29 -7.81
C SER A 70 -6.22 1.90 -7.68
N SER A 71 -6.48 2.67 -6.62
CA SER A 71 -7.69 3.48 -6.46
C SER A 71 -8.98 2.68 -6.62
N PHE A 72 -9.09 1.62 -5.82
CA PHE A 72 -10.27 0.76 -5.85
C PHE A 72 -11.55 1.55 -5.57
N THR A 73 -12.57 1.21 -6.34
CA THR A 73 -13.96 1.60 -6.10
C THR A 73 -14.75 0.38 -5.61
N GLU A 74 -16.03 0.55 -5.35
CA GLU A 74 -16.91 -0.58 -5.00
C GLU A 74 -16.93 -1.66 -6.09
N GLY A 75 -16.78 -1.28 -7.37
CA GLY A 75 -16.69 -2.23 -8.47
C GLY A 75 -15.48 -3.18 -8.35
N SER A 76 -14.36 -2.69 -7.83
CA SER A 76 -13.17 -3.54 -7.59
C SER A 76 -13.44 -4.60 -6.52
N CYS A 77 -14.37 -4.36 -5.58
CA CYS A 77 -14.78 -5.37 -4.60
C CYS A 77 -15.59 -6.52 -5.23
N VAL A 78 -16.20 -6.28 -6.39
CA VAL A 78 -17.00 -7.29 -7.12
C VAL A 78 -16.14 -8.03 -8.14
N PHE A 79 -15.28 -7.31 -8.86
CA PHE A 79 -14.56 -7.83 -10.03
C PHE A 79 -13.05 -8.02 -9.83
N GLY A 80 -12.54 -7.72 -8.63
CA GLY A 80 -11.11 -7.71 -8.34
C GLY A 80 -10.40 -6.45 -8.85
N GLY A 81 -9.12 -6.33 -8.47
CA GLY A 81 -8.27 -5.17 -8.75
C GLY A 81 -7.49 -5.22 -10.06
N GLN A 82 -7.64 -6.26 -10.89
CA GLN A 82 -6.79 -6.47 -12.08
C GLN A 82 -6.80 -5.27 -13.03
N ALA A 83 -7.98 -4.79 -13.43
CA ALA A 83 -8.09 -3.67 -14.37
C ALA A 83 -7.39 -2.42 -13.81
N ASN A 84 -7.60 -2.14 -12.52
CA ASN A 84 -7.00 -1.02 -11.82
C ASN A 84 -5.46 -1.07 -11.81
N LEU A 85 -4.86 -2.23 -11.50
CA LEU A 85 -3.40 -2.34 -11.44
C LEU A 85 -2.76 -2.33 -12.82
N LEU A 86 -3.38 -2.95 -13.83
CA LEU A 86 -2.91 -2.87 -15.21
C LEU A 86 -2.87 -1.42 -15.70
N GLU A 87 -3.96 -0.68 -15.48
CA GLU A 87 -4.04 0.74 -15.85
C GLU A 87 -3.01 1.57 -15.07
N ALA A 88 -2.89 1.35 -13.75
CA ALA A 88 -1.91 2.05 -12.92
C ALA A 88 -0.47 1.82 -13.40
N ILE A 89 -0.08 0.59 -13.73
CA ILE A 89 1.27 0.28 -14.25
C ILE A 89 1.55 1.06 -15.53
N GLY A 90 0.62 1.05 -16.50
CA GLY A 90 0.78 1.79 -17.76
C GLY A 90 0.88 3.30 -17.56
N ASN A 91 0.04 3.86 -16.68
CA ASN A 91 0.05 5.28 -16.34
C ASN A 91 1.34 5.68 -15.60
N ILE A 92 1.83 4.84 -14.70
CA ILE A 92 3.05 5.11 -13.93
C ILE A 92 4.27 5.18 -14.85
N PHE A 93 4.45 4.20 -15.73
CA PHE A 93 5.60 4.21 -16.64
C PHE A 93 5.53 5.32 -17.68
N SER A 94 4.33 5.72 -18.12
CA SER A 94 4.19 6.82 -19.09
C SER A 94 4.39 8.20 -18.46
N ILE A 95 3.83 8.44 -17.27
CA ILE A 95 3.83 9.76 -16.61
C ILE A 95 5.06 9.97 -15.73
N TYR A 96 5.34 9.05 -14.81
CA TYR A 96 6.37 9.21 -13.78
C TYR A 96 7.70 8.55 -14.12
N LYS A 97 7.71 7.62 -15.08
CA LYS A 97 8.91 7.00 -15.67
C LYS A 97 9.91 6.40 -14.65
N PRO A 98 9.48 5.69 -13.58
CA PRO A 98 10.42 5.02 -12.69
C PRO A 98 11.19 3.90 -13.41
N ASP A 99 12.26 3.40 -12.80
CA ASP A 99 12.93 2.17 -13.23
C ASP A 99 12.23 0.92 -12.64
N VAL A 100 11.67 1.07 -11.43
CA VAL A 100 11.00 -0.01 -10.69
C VAL A 100 9.64 0.46 -10.16
N ILE A 101 8.61 -0.37 -10.29
CA ILE A 101 7.37 -0.24 -9.52
C ILE A 101 7.36 -1.32 -8.45
N ALA A 102 7.26 -0.94 -7.19
CA ALA A 102 7.16 -1.87 -6.06
C ALA A 102 5.74 -1.91 -5.52
N VAL A 103 4.99 -2.95 -5.89
CA VAL A 103 3.59 -3.15 -5.51
C VAL A 103 3.52 -3.74 -4.10
N HIS A 104 2.72 -3.13 -3.23
CA HIS A 104 2.31 -3.71 -1.95
C HIS A 104 0.78 -3.67 -1.85
N THR A 105 0.18 -4.60 -1.12
CA THR A 105 -1.27 -4.74 -1.03
C THR A 105 -1.85 -4.05 0.21
N THR A 106 -3.17 -4.08 0.35
CA THR A 106 -3.90 -3.53 1.50
C THR A 106 -4.81 -4.60 2.07
N CYS A 107 -5.45 -4.36 3.23
CA CYS A 107 -6.50 -5.28 3.70
C CYS A 107 -7.58 -5.53 2.65
N LEU A 108 -7.87 -4.57 1.77
CA LEU A 108 -8.94 -4.73 0.78
C LEU A 108 -8.57 -5.76 -0.29
N SER A 109 -7.44 -5.56 -0.98
CA SER A 109 -6.94 -6.48 -2.02
C SER A 109 -6.64 -7.87 -1.46
N GLU A 110 -6.13 -7.95 -0.24
CA GLU A 110 -5.89 -9.23 0.43
C GLU A 110 -7.20 -9.95 0.80
N THR A 111 -8.21 -9.22 1.27
CA THR A 111 -9.52 -9.80 1.61
C THR A 111 -10.25 -10.36 0.39
N ILE A 112 -10.19 -9.65 -0.74
CA ILE A 112 -10.82 -10.11 -1.98
C ILE A 112 -9.98 -11.14 -2.73
N GLY A 113 -8.72 -11.34 -2.32
CA GLY A 113 -7.83 -12.37 -2.87
C GLY A 113 -7.25 -12.02 -4.24
N ASP A 114 -6.88 -10.76 -4.48
CA ASP A 114 -6.27 -10.37 -5.75
C ASP A 114 -4.94 -11.11 -6.02
N ASP A 115 -4.83 -11.74 -7.19
CA ASP A 115 -3.64 -12.47 -7.64
C ASP A 115 -2.63 -11.52 -8.32
N ILE A 116 -1.79 -10.88 -7.50
CA ILE A 116 -0.78 -9.92 -7.98
C ILE A 116 0.23 -10.54 -8.96
N PRO A 117 0.79 -11.75 -8.72
CA PRO A 117 1.65 -12.41 -9.70
C PRO A 117 1.00 -12.53 -11.09
N GLN A 118 -0.25 -12.98 -11.16
CA GLN A 118 -0.98 -13.11 -12.42
C GLN A 118 -1.20 -11.76 -13.09
N ILE A 119 -1.57 -10.72 -12.32
CA ILE A 119 -1.81 -9.38 -12.88
C ILE A 119 -0.51 -8.78 -13.45
N ILE A 120 0.63 -8.97 -12.79
CA ILE A 120 1.95 -8.52 -13.27
C ILE A 120 2.35 -9.28 -14.54
N ALA A 121 2.11 -10.60 -14.58
CA ALA A 121 2.38 -11.42 -15.77
C ALA A 121 1.58 -10.91 -16.98
N LYS A 122 0.29 -10.61 -16.78
CA LYS A 122 -0.58 -10.02 -17.79
C LYS A 122 -0.12 -8.62 -18.20
N ALA A 123 0.33 -7.78 -17.27
CA ALA A 123 0.89 -6.46 -17.59
C ALA A 123 2.12 -6.58 -18.52
N LYS A 124 2.96 -7.60 -18.30
CA LYS A 124 4.11 -7.90 -19.15
C LYS A 124 3.69 -8.37 -20.54
N GLU A 125 2.74 -9.29 -20.61
CA GLU A 125 2.18 -9.81 -21.87
C GLU A 125 1.56 -8.70 -22.72
N GLU A 126 0.82 -7.79 -22.09
CA GLU A 126 0.20 -6.62 -22.74
C GLU A 126 1.18 -5.47 -23.02
N GLY A 127 2.49 -5.68 -22.85
CA GLY A 127 3.52 -4.69 -23.14
C GLY A 127 3.50 -3.45 -22.25
N LYS A 128 2.81 -3.48 -21.10
CA LYS A 128 2.70 -2.34 -20.17
C LYS A 128 3.95 -2.12 -19.34
N ILE A 129 4.84 -3.10 -19.28
CA ILE A 129 6.15 -3.01 -18.62
C ILE A 129 7.20 -2.83 -19.72
N PRO A 130 7.75 -1.61 -19.92
CA PRO A 130 8.74 -1.36 -20.96
C PRO A 130 10.03 -2.16 -20.77
N ALA A 131 10.79 -2.35 -21.85
CA ALA A 131 12.09 -3.00 -21.77
C ALA A 131 13.02 -2.28 -20.77
N GLY A 132 13.73 -3.06 -19.94
CA GLY A 132 14.61 -2.52 -18.91
C GLY A 132 13.91 -1.97 -17.67
N LYS A 133 12.58 -2.07 -17.57
CA LYS A 133 11.79 -1.68 -16.40
C LYS A 133 11.30 -2.89 -15.62
N TYR A 134 11.07 -2.71 -14.32
CA TYR A 134 10.73 -3.81 -13.41
C TYR A 134 9.43 -3.52 -12.64
N VAL A 135 8.64 -4.57 -12.41
CA VAL A 135 7.52 -4.54 -11.48
C VAL A 135 7.72 -5.71 -10.52
N ILE A 136 7.85 -5.39 -9.23
CA ILE A 136 8.00 -6.36 -8.14
C ILE A 136 6.81 -6.23 -7.19
N HIS A 137 6.57 -7.24 -6.36
CA HIS A 137 5.47 -7.20 -5.41
C HIS A 137 5.77 -7.90 -4.10
N THR A 138 4.96 -7.57 -3.09
CA THR A 138 4.80 -8.32 -1.85
C THR A 138 3.34 -8.22 -1.37
N ASN A 139 2.89 -9.22 -0.60
CA ASN A 139 1.59 -9.22 0.05
C ASN A 139 1.72 -8.65 1.47
N THR A 140 0.96 -7.59 1.78
CA THR A 140 1.03 -6.85 3.05
C THR A 140 -0.33 -6.72 3.74
N PRO A 141 -0.97 -7.83 4.16
CA PRO A 141 -2.28 -7.81 4.83
C PRO A 141 -2.23 -7.04 6.15
N SER A 142 -2.97 -5.93 6.22
CA SER A 142 -2.90 -5.00 7.35
C SER A 142 -3.42 -5.56 8.67
N TYR A 143 -4.21 -6.64 8.62
CA TYR A 143 -4.72 -7.36 9.78
C TYR A 143 -3.70 -8.36 10.38
N ILE A 144 -2.52 -8.53 9.78
CA ILE A 144 -1.42 -9.36 10.30
C ILE A 144 -0.29 -8.45 10.77
N GLY A 145 0.28 -8.71 11.95
CA GLY A 145 1.50 -8.04 12.42
C GLY A 145 1.38 -6.52 12.56
N SER A 146 2.32 -5.79 11.96
CA SER A 146 2.41 -4.32 11.97
C SER A 146 3.24 -3.80 10.78
N HIS A 147 3.43 -2.48 10.67
CA HIS A 147 4.38 -1.86 9.74
C HIS A 147 5.81 -2.42 9.74
N VAL A 148 6.28 -3.11 10.78
CA VAL A 148 7.59 -3.78 10.77
C VAL A 148 7.56 -5.09 9.99
N THR A 149 6.39 -5.72 9.91
CA THR A 149 6.17 -6.98 9.18
C THR A 149 6.08 -6.75 7.67
N GLY A 150 5.50 -5.61 7.27
CA GLY A 150 5.39 -5.22 5.87
C GLY A 150 6.64 -4.53 5.38
#